data_AF-A0A6N0LC90-F1
#
_entry.id   AF-A0A6N0LC90-F1
#
_cell.length_a   1.000
_cell.length_b   1.000
_cell.length_c   1.000
_cell.angle_alpha   90.00
_cell.angle_beta   90.00
_cell.angle_gamma   90.00
#
_symmetry.space_group_name_H-M   'P 1'
#
loop_
_entity.id
_entity.type
_entity.pdbx_description
1 polymer ?
#
loop_
_entity_poly.entity_id
_entity_poly.type
_entity_poly.pdbx_seq_one_letter_code
_entity_poly.pdbx_strand_id
1 'polypeptide(L)'
;MQINKITRILFVSFSLGMASFALWANSTTLSDSNPLPDPEKSAPSGLLNQIPRLIDATPTLLPEQSSDAIVLATEQTENNSWADQKQKTVREWADRTALKIDNWFGQPHPDQPAKASLRVILDNSWDKYEDYEIKPRIRGKIKLPTMERKLSLVFGDDSLDNELDSNVAITNENLSNPDNHGLDTKRSREENTSFALRWSEFSERLPFETDLDLGLRSGDDLYARAKVSKQWTMDNDYFFYAEQIYRYGIQSENYLRTNLELTHARPNQAFLSNQFSLTYADEQDDDLKWDNYLFRQHQFFKDNRFSYGIYSGGYLNDNDLRLNRWGPYLSWRQPFLREWFFVQTDVNYLNDHRDNRSHYPGASVRLEALF
;
A
#
# COMPACT_ATOMS: atom_id res chain seq x y z
N MET A 1 25.92 -8.61 -22.93
CA MET A 1 24.86 -8.76 -23.96
C MET A 1 23.62 -9.37 -23.31
N GLN A 2 22.88 -8.58 -22.51
CA GLN A 2 21.70 -9.03 -21.72
C GLN A 2 20.43 -8.20 -21.97
N ILE A 3 20.47 -7.29 -22.95
CA ILE A 3 19.36 -6.38 -23.30
C ILE A 3 18.08 -7.15 -23.68
N ASN A 4 18.19 -8.37 -24.25
CA ASN A 4 17.04 -9.16 -24.69
C ASN A 4 16.18 -9.78 -23.56
N LYS A 5 16.71 -9.97 -22.34
CA LYS A 5 15.89 -10.43 -21.20
C LYS A 5 15.07 -9.26 -20.63
N ILE A 6 15.71 -8.09 -20.50
CA ILE A 6 15.10 -6.84 -20.00
C ILE A 6 13.89 -6.42 -20.84
N THR A 7 14.00 -6.45 -22.17
CA THR A 7 12.89 -6.07 -23.06
C THR A 7 11.70 -7.04 -22.97
N ARG A 8 11.93 -8.33 -22.72
CA ARG A 8 10.84 -9.31 -22.59
C ARG A 8 10.09 -9.17 -21.25
N ILE A 9 10.80 -8.89 -20.15
CA ILE A 9 10.18 -8.74 -18.82
C ILE A 9 9.39 -7.42 -18.72
N LEU A 10 9.91 -6.33 -19.29
CA LEU A 10 9.18 -5.05 -19.40
C LEU A 10 7.94 -5.17 -20.30
N PHE A 11 7.99 -5.95 -21.39
CA PHE A 11 6.82 -6.18 -22.24
C PHE A 11 5.77 -7.08 -21.58
N VAL A 12 6.15 -8.07 -20.77
CA VAL A 12 5.20 -8.95 -20.07
C VAL A 12 4.46 -8.20 -18.95
N SER A 13 5.14 -7.33 -18.21
CA SER A 13 4.51 -6.47 -17.19
C SER A 13 3.58 -5.41 -17.81
N PHE A 14 3.93 -4.85 -18.97
CA PHE A 14 3.05 -3.89 -19.68
C PHE A 14 1.90 -4.55 -20.45
N SER A 15 2.04 -5.81 -20.90
CA SER A 15 1.01 -6.50 -21.70
C SER A 15 -0.04 -7.25 -20.85
N LEU A 16 0.30 -7.73 -19.65
CA LEU A 16 -0.70 -8.35 -18.77
C LEU A 16 -1.72 -7.33 -18.22
N GLY A 17 -1.38 -6.04 -18.17
CA GLY A 17 -2.30 -4.97 -17.80
C GLY A 17 -3.36 -4.63 -18.87
N MET A 18 -3.20 -5.11 -20.11
CA MET A 18 -4.12 -4.80 -21.22
C MET A 18 -4.89 -6.00 -21.79
N ALA A 19 -4.51 -7.24 -21.45
CA ALA A 19 -5.07 -8.43 -22.10
C ALA A 19 -6.42 -8.94 -21.51
N SER A 20 -6.96 -8.30 -20.46
CA SER A 20 -8.20 -8.76 -19.82
C SER A 20 -9.47 -7.98 -20.18
N PHE A 21 -9.41 -7.07 -21.16
CA PHE A 21 -10.58 -6.31 -21.63
C PHE A 21 -10.82 -6.45 -23.14
N ALA A 22 -10.97 -7.68 -23.61
CA ALA A 22 -11.53 -7.95 -24.94
C ALA A 22 -12.85 -8.72 -24.79
N LEU A 23 -13.91 -8.01 -24.39
CA LEU A 23 -15.27 -8.52 -24.50
C LEU A 23 -16.09 -7.64 -25.47
N TRP A 24 -16.17 -8.12 -26.71
CA TRP A 24 -17.25 -7.99 -27.70
C TRP A 24 -17.93 -6.63 -27.84
N ALA A 25 -17.44 -5.80 -28.77
CA ALA A 25 -18.24 -4.74 -29.38
C ALA A 25 -19.03 -5.32 -30.57
N ASN A 26 -20.32 -5.61 -30.38
CA ASN A 26 -21.22 -5.88 -31.50
C ASN A 26 -21.59 -4.56 -32.18
N SER A 27 -21.29 -4.47 -33.47
CA SER A 27 -21.79 -3.41 -34.35
C SER A 27 -23.31 -3.50 -34.45
N THR A 28 -24.01 -2.39 -34.19
CA THR A 28 -25.41 -2.27 -34.57
C THR A 28 -25.59 -1.01 -35.40
N THR A 29 -26.04 -1.20 -36.63
CA THR A 29 -26.41 -0.18 -37.60
C THR A 29 -27.61 0.63 -37.12
N LEU A 30 -27.60 1.91 -37.46
CA LEU A 30 -28.67 2.89 -37.24
C LEU A 30 -30.01 2.44 -37.85
N SER A 31 -31.09 2.56 -37.08
CA SER A 31 -32.41 2.92 -37.62
C SER A 31 -33.24 3.61 -36.54
N ASP A 32 -33.78 4.78 -36.90
CA ASP A 32 -34.62 5.67 -36.09
C ASP A 32 -36.00 5.06 -35.77
N SER A 33 -36.45 5.21 -34.53
CA SER A 33 -37.77 5.75 -34.17
C SER A 33 -37.95 5.73 -32.64
N ASN A 34 -38.14 6.90 -32.03
CA ASN A 34 -38.55 7.02 -30.63
C ASN A 34 -40.02 6.59 -30.47
N PRO A 35 -40.34 5.90 -29.36
CA PRO A 35 -41.26 6.51 -28.41
C PRO A 35 -40.88 6.31 -26.93
N LEU A 36 -41.13 7.37 -26.13
CA LEU A 36 -41.34 7.51 -24.67
C LEU A 36 -40.54 6.64 -23.65
N PRO A 37 -40.03 7.23 -22.55
CA PRO A 37 -39.10 6.55 -21.63
C PRO A 37 -39.83 5.56 -20.71
N ASP A 38 -39.55 4.27 -20.86
CA ASP A 38 -39.81 3.24 -19.84
C ASP A 38 -38.88 3.44 -18.62
N PRO A 39 -39.37 3.23 -17.38
CA PRO A 39 -38.55 3.35 -16.17
C PRO A 39 -37.62 2.14 -15.93
N GLU A 40 -37.58 1.15 -16.83
CA GLU A 40 -36.61 0.05 -16.79
C GLU A 40 -35.49 0.27 -17.79
N LYS A 41 -34.60 1.23 -17.49
CA LYS A 41 -33.28 1.23 -18.14
C LYS A 41 -32.52 0.03 -17.60
N SER A 42 -32.53 -1.04 -18.39
CA SER A 42 -31.73 -2.26 -18.25
C SER A 42 -30.40 -1.98 -17.56
N ALA A 43 -30.24 -2.48 -16.34
CA ALA A 43 -28.96 -2.45 -15.66
C ALA A 43 -27.90 -3.10 -16.58
N PRO A 44 -26.74 -2.45 -16.83
CA PRO A 44 -25.75 -2.97 -17.74
C PRO A 44 -25.30 -4.38 -17.32
N SER A 45 -25.55 -5.36 -18.20
CA SER A 45 -25.43 -6.82 -17.98
C SER A 45 -23.99 -7.35 -17.96
N GLY A 46 -23.05 -6.62 -17.37
CA GLY A 46 -21.65 -7.04 -17.25
C GLY A 46 -21.36 -7.77 -15.94
N LEU A 47 -20.46 -8.76 -15.96
CA LEU A 47 -19.98 -9.50 -14.76
C LEU A 47 -19.50 -8.54 -13.66
N LEU A 48 -18.83 -7.45 -14.03
CA LEU A 48 -18.41 -6.41 -13.10
C LEU A 48 -19.59 -5.90 -12.27
N ASN A 49 -20.74 -5.61 -12.87
CA ASN A 49 -21.89 -5.09 -12.13
C ASN A 49 -22.65 -6.16 -11.33
N GLN A 50 -22.46 -7.45 -11.64
CA GLN A 50 -23.17 -8.54 -10.96
C GLN A 50 -22.53 -8.91 -9.62
N ILE A 51 -21.18 -8.90 -9.54
CA ILE A 51 -20.46 -9.34 -8.34
C ILE A 51 -20.81 -8.46 -7.11
N PRO A 52 -20.73 -7.11 -7.16
CA PRO A 52 -21.11 -6.30 -6.02
C PRO A 52 -22.55 -6.52 -5.59
N ARG A 53 -23.48 -6.60 -6.54
CA ARG A 53 -24.91 -6.84 -6.27
C ARG A 53 -25.14 -8.15 -5.52
N LEU A 54 -24.47 -9.22 -5.92
CA LEU A 54 -24.56 -10.51 -5.26
C LEU A 54 -24.04 -10.44 -3.83
N ILE A 55 -22.93 -9.74 -3.61
CA ILE A 55 -22.34 -9.58 -2.27
C ILE A 55 -23.23 -8.68 -1.40
N ASP A 56 -23.79 -7.60 -1.95
CA ASP A 56 -24.67 -6.69 -1.20
C ASP A 56 -26.04 -7.30 -0.89
N ALA A 57 -26.49 -8.28 -1.68
CA ALA A 57 -27.68 -9.05 -1.40
C ALA A 57 -27.49 -10.04 -0.23
N THR A 58 -26.24 -10.26 0.23
CA THR A 58 -26.01 -11.08 1.42
C THR A 58 -26.44 -10.32 2.68
N PRO A 59 -27.19 -10.96 3.59
CA PRO A 59 -27.62 -10.30 4.82
C PRO A 59 -26.40 -9.87 5.64
N THR A 60 -26.35 -8.58 5.98
CA THR A 60 -25.24 -8.01 6.75
C THR A 60 -25.48 -8.28 8.23
N LEU A 61 -24.71 -9.21 8.80
CA LEU A 61 -24.67 -9.47 10.25
C LEU A 61 -23.79 -8.46 11.00
N LEU A 62 -23.12 -7.57 10.26
CA LEU A 62 -22.16 -6.60 10.77
C LEU A 62 -22.84 -5.25 11.04
N PRO A 63 -22.33 -4.44 11.98
CA PRO A 63 -22.85 -3.10 12.24
C PRO A 63 -22.86 -2.21 11.00
N GLU A 64 -23.71 -1.18 11.03
CA GLU A 64 -23.73 -0.15 10.01
C GLU A 64 -22.41 0.63 9.97
N GLN A 65 -22.14 1.26 8.82
CA GLN A 65 -20.97 2.12 8.69
C GLN A 65 -21.16 3.39 9.54
N SER A 66 -20.11 3.84 10.22
CA SER A 66 -20.13 5.11 10.96
C SER A 66 -18.78 5.84 10.83
N SER A 67 -18.85 7.16 11.01
CA SER A 67 -17.71 8.08 11.05
C SER A 67 -17.54 8.73 12.43
N ASP A 68 -18.21 8.18 13.45
CA ASP A 68 -18.10 8.68 14.83
C ASP A 68 -16.72 8.36 15.40
N ALA A 69 -16.08 9.33 16.06
CA ALA A 69 -14.79 9.13 16.68
C ALA A 69 -14.92 8.38 18.02
N ILE A 70 -14.09 7.36 18.22
CA ILE A 70 -14.03 6.58 19.48
C ILE A 70 -12.91 7.05 20.43
N VAL A 71 -12.04 7.94 19.95
CA VAL A 71 -10.93 8.52 20.72
C VAL A 71 -11.00 10.05 20.62
N LEU A 72 -10.52 10.72 21.68
CA LEU A 72 -10.43 12.18 21.70
C LEU A 72 -9.36 12.67 20.72
N ALA A 73 -9.59 13.86 20.16
CA ALA A 73 -8.67 14.49 19.24
C ALA A 73 -7.32 14.77 19.92
N THR A 74 -6.23 14.69 19.15
CA THR A 74 -4.87 14.87 19.66
C THR A 74 -4.69 16.21 20.38
N GLU A 75 -5.31 17.28 19.87
CA GLU A 75 -5.29 18.63 20.47
C GLU A 75 -5.88 18.67 21.88
N GLN A 76 -6.82 17.76 22.19
CA GLN A 76 -7.46 17.65 23.51
C GLN A 76 -6.67 16.75 24.46
N THR A 77 -5.85 15.84 23.93
CA THR A 77 -5.11 14.86 24.75
C THR A 77 -3.64 15.19 24.94
N GLU A 78 -3.06 16.06 24.13
CA GLU A 78 -1.61 16.29 24.02
C GLU A 78 -0.89 16.67 25.33
N ASN A 79 -1.61 17.11 26.36
CA ASN A 79 -1.05 17.45 27.67
C ASN A 79 -1.50 16.51 28.81
N ASN A 80 -2.32 15.49 28.52
CA ASN A 80 -3.01 14.65 29.53
C ASN A 80 -2.12 13.59 30.18
N SER A 81 -1.22 12.97 29.41
CA SER A 81 -0.33 11.93 29.91
C SER A 81 1.12 12.16 29.52
N TRP A 82 2.04 11.43 30.17
CA TRP A 82 3.45 11.44 29.79
C TRP A 82 3.67 11.05 28.32
N ALA A 83 2.94 10.05 27.81
CA ALA A 83 3.05 9.61 26.42
C ALA A 83 2.58 10.70 25.45
N ASP A 84 1.48 11.40 25.78
CA ASP A 84 0.95 12.51 24.99
C ASP A 84 1.95 13.67 24.91
N GLN A 85 2.57 14.03 26.04
CA GLN A 85 3.59 15.08 26.08
C GLN A 85 4.85 14.70 25.30
N LYS A 86 5.24 13.41 25.30
CA LYS A 86 6.35 12.91 24.48
C LYS A 86 6.02 12.96 23.00
N GLN A 87 4.82 12.53 22.61
CA GLN A 87 4.34 12.62 21.23
C GLN A 87 4.38 14.07 20.74
N LYS A 88 3.82 15.00 21.51
CA LYS A 88 3.87 16.44 21.23
C LYS A 88 5.29 16.96 21.10
N THR A 89 6.20 16.57 22.00
CA THR A 89 7.60 16.99 21.97
C THR A 89 8.30 16.55 20.68
N VAL A 90 8.07 15.31 20.25
CA VAL A 90 8.66 14.77 19.01
C VAL A 90 8.06 15.44 17.78
N ARG A 91 6.74 15.60 17.73
CA ARG A 91 6.04 16.34 16.66
C ARG A 91 6.59 17.76 16.51
N GLU A 92 6.65 18.52 17.59
CA GLU A 92 7.19 19.88 17.57
C GLU A 92 8.68 19.92 17.21
N TRP A 93 9.46 18.94 17.65
CA TRP A 93 10.86 18.82 17.23
C TRP A 93 10.99 18.58 15.73
N ALA A 94 10.13 17.71 15.18
CA ALA A 94 10.10 17.42 13.75
C ALA A 94 9.70 18.65 12.93
N ASP A 95 8.65 19.37 13.34
CA ASP A 95 8.20 20.62 12.71
C ASP A 95 9.28 21.71 12.77
N ARG A 96 9.92 21.91 13.93
CA ARG A 96 11.04 22.87 14.06
C ARG A 96 12.23 22.48 13.19
N THR A 97 12.49 21.19 13.03
CA THR A 97 13.58 20.69 12.18
C THR A 97 13.24 20.90 10.71
N ALA A 98 12.00 20.64 10.29
CA ALA A 98 11.51 20.92 8.94
C ALA A 98 11.69 22.40 8.59
N LEU A 99 11.25 23.31 9.46
CA LEU A 99 11.41 24.75 9.27
C LEU A 99 12.89 25.17 9.18
N LYS A 100 13.77 24.59 10.02
CA LYS A 100 15.21 24.86 9.97
C LYS A 100 15.84 24.44 8.64
N ILE A 101 15.49 23.26 8.14
CA ILE A 101 16.01 22.73 6.88
C ILE A 101 15.46 23.54 5.71
N ASP A 102 14.17 23.85 5.72
CA ASP A 102 13.52 24.63 4.66
C ASP A 102 14.10 26.05 4.55
N ASN A 103 14.46 26.68 5.68
CA ASN A 103 15.16 27.96 5.72
C ASN A 103 16.55 27.95 5.05
N TRP A 104 17.18 26.79 4.85
CA TRP A 104 18.43 26.73 4.08
C TRP A 104 18.21 26.97 2.58
N PHE A 105 16.98 26.76 2.10
CA PHE A 105 16.62 26.85 0.68
C PHE A 105 15.88 28.13 0.30
N GLY A 106 15.48 28.97 1.28
CA GLY A 106 14.87 30.27 1.03
C GLY A 106 14.04 30.77 2.21
N GLN A 107 13.18 31.76 1.96
CA GLN A 107 12.23 32.24 2.96
C GLN A 107 10.93 31.44 2.85
N PRO A 108 10.48 30.76 3.93
CA PRO A 108 9.22 30.03 3.94
C PRO A 108 8.04 30.97 3.72
N HIS A 109 7.09 30.54 2.89
CA HIS A 109 5.84 31.25 2.74
C HIS A 109 4.98 31.04 3.99
N PRO A 110 4.41 32.10 4.60
CA PRO A 110 3.58 31.98 5.81
C PRO A 110 2.42 30.98 5.67
N ASP A 111 1.88 30.87 4.45
CA ASP A 111 0.71 30.04 4.15
C ASP A 111 1.07 28.58 3.80
N GLN A 112 2.36 28.27 3.62
CA GLN A 112 2.85 26.93 3.29
C GLN A 112 4.09 26.58 4.12
N PRO A 113 3.95 26.42 5.45
CA PRO A 113 5.07 26.03 6.30
C PRO A 113 5.56 24.62 5.96
N ALA A 114 6.87 24.40 6.10
CA ALA A 114 7.46 23.07 6.03
C ALA A 114 6.81 22.14 7.08
N LYS A 115 6.48 20.92 6.67
CA LYS A 115 5.84 19.92 7.54
C LYS A 115 6.71 18.68 7.62
N ALA A 116 6.87 18.15 8.83
CA ALA A 116 7.42 16.83 9.03
C ALA A 116 6.32 15.84 9.40
N SER A 117 6.52 14.58 9.05
CA SER A 117 5.73 13.47 9.55
C SER A 117 6.68 12.36 9.94
N LEU A 118 6.49 11.79 11.12
CA LEU A 118 7.24 10.63 11.57
C LEU A 118 6.27 9.50 11.97
N ARG A 119 6.54 8.31 11.45
CA ARG A 119 5.79 7.09 11.71
C ARG A 119 6.72 6.09 12.37
N VAL A 120 6.32 5.55 13.51
CA VAL A 120 7.03 4.47 14.20
C VAL A 120 6.12 3.26 14.25
N ILE A 121 6.62 2.12 13.79
CA ILE A 121 5.87 0.89 13.64
C ILE A 121 6.59 -0.23 14.40
N LEU A 122 5.83 -1.06 15.09
CA LEU A 122 6.30 -2.33 15.64
C LEU A 122 5.41 -3.44 15.08
N ASP A 123 5.93 -4.15 14.09
CA ASP A 123 5.28 -5.32 13.52
C ASP A 123 5.68 -6.56 14.33
N ASN A 124 4.69 -7.34 14.74
CA ASN A 124 4.87 -8.62 15.40
C ASN A 124 4.15 -9.67 14.58
N SER A 125 4.82 -10.74 14.20
CA SER A 125 4.21 -11.83 13.43
C SER A 125 4.48 -13.16 14.11
N TRP A 126 3.51 -14.06 13.96
CA TRP A 126 3.60 -15.43 14.41
C TRP A 126 2.91 -16.33 13.39
N ASP A 127 3.54 -17.46 13.09
CA ASP A 127 2.83 -18.57 12.51
C ASP A 127 3.33 -19.91 13.06
N LYS A 128 2.65 -21.00 12.68
CA LYS A 128 2.93 -22.35 13.18
C LYS A 128 4.36 -22.83 12.89
N TYR A 129 5.00 -22.33 11.84
CA TYR A 129 6.25 -22.87 11.29
C TYR A 129 7.45 -21.92 11.43
N GLU A 130 7.24 -20.60 11.46
CA GLU A 130 8.28 -19.57 11.46
C GLU A 130 8.50 -18.93 12.84
N ASP A 131 7.88 -19.47 13.90
CA ASP A 131 7.90 -18.93 15.27
C ASP A 131 7.51 -17.43 15.32
N TYR A 132 7.98 -16.68 16.33
CA TYR A 132 7.62 -15.28 16.56
C TYR A 132 8.71 -14.33 16.04
N GLU A 133 8.31 -13.31 15.28
CA GLU A 133 9.20 -12.27 14.73
C GLU A 133 8.77 -10.88 15.24
N ILE A 134 9.75 -10.03 15.55
CA ILE A 134 9.54 -8.62 15.91
C ILE A 134 10.33 -7.73 14.97
N LYS A 135 9.63 -6.79 14.32
CA LYS A 135 10.22 -5.89 13.34
C LYS A 135 9.87 -4.43 13.64
N PRO A 136 10.79 -3.68 14.29
CA PRO A 136 10.62 -2.24 14.43
C PRO A 136 10.95 -1.56 13.09
N ARG A 137 10.09 -0.62 12.69
CA ARG A 137 10.22 0.16 11.45
C ARG A 137 9.98 1.64 11.78
N ILE A 138 10.71 2.53 11.10
CA ILE A 138 10.56 3.98 11.24
C ILE A 138 10.45 4.58 9.84
N ARG A 139 9.58 5.57 9.64
CA ARG A 139 9.50 6.33 8.39
C ARG A 139 9.32 7.80 8.68
N GLY A 140 10.27 8.59 8.22
CA GLY A 140 10.22 10.05 8.30
C GLY A 140 10.10 10.68 6.92
N LYS A 141 9.33 11.77 6.83
CA LYS A 141 9.22 12.62 5.65
C LYS A 141 9.20 14.08 6.07
N ILE A 142 10.02 14.90 5.43
CA ILE A 142 10.08 16.35 5.62
C ILE A 142 9.78 16.98 4.26
N LYS A 143 8.65 17.69 4.17
CA LYS A 143 8.28 18.46 2.97
C LYS A 143 8.97 19.81 3.01
N LEU A 144 9.63 20.19 1.91
CA LEU A 144 10.40 21.43 1.77
C LEU A 144 9.72 22.35 0.73
N PRO A 145 8.63 23.03 1.10
CA PRO A 145 7.79 23.81 0.18
C PRO A 145 8.49 25.05 -0.40
N THR A 146 9.56 25.53 0.23
CA THR A 146 10.31 26.69 -0.27
C THR A 146 11.03 26.42 -1.59
N MET A 147 11.16 25.14 -1.98
CA MET A 147 11.65 24.76 -3.30
C MET A 147 10.48 24.59 -4.28
N GLU A 148 10.50 25.31 -5.40
CA GLU A 148 9.47 25.26 -6.46
C GLU A 148 9.17 23.83 -6.97
N ARG A 149 10.10 22.88 -6.76
CA ARG A 149 10.06 21.50 -7.27
C ARG A 149 9.46 20.46 -6.31
N LYS A 150 8.66 20.89 -5.32
CA LYS A 150 7.95 20.00 -4.36
C LYS A 150 8.89 18.95 -3.74
N LEU A 151 10.07 19.40 -3.34
CA LEU A 151 11.12 18.54 -2.80
C LEU A 151 10.76 18.05 -1.40
N SER A 152 11.05 16.79 -1.12
CA SER A 152 10.91 16.19 0.19
C SER A 152 12.16 15.40 0.56
N LEU A 153 12.52 15.43 1.84
CA LEU A 153 13.51 14.53 2.40
C LEU A 153 12.80 13.35 3.05
N VAL A 154 13.14 12.13 2.65
CA VAL A 154 12.56 10.90 3.21
C VAL A 154 13.64 10.03 3.82
N PHE A 155 13.35 9.37 4.94
CA PHE A 155 14.30 8.52 5.63
C PHE A 155 13.59 7.41 6.41
N GLY A 156 14.33 6.37 6.80
CA GLY A 156 13.79 5.21 7.51
C GLY A 156 13.62 4.00 6.59
N ASP A 157 12.66 3.13 6.87
CA ASP A 157 12.36 1.97 6.04
C ASP A 157 11.72 2.38 4.71
N ASP A 158 12.43 2.18 3.59
CA ASP A 158 11.96 2.54 2.26
C ASP A 158 10.85 1.63 1.74
N SER A 159 10.73 0.41 2.29
CA SER A 159 9.70 -0.53 1.88
C SER A 159 8.28 -0.07 2.21
N LEU A 160 8.14 0.80 3.22
CA LEU A 160 6.86 1.42 3.57
C LEU A 160 6.30 2.30 2.45
N ASP A 161 7.14 2.78 1.53
CA ASP A 161 6.73 3.60 0.39
C ASP A 161 6.34 2.76 -0.85
N ASN A 162 6.49 1.44 -0.75
CA ASN A 162 6.10 0.48 -1.78
C ASN A 162 4.77 -0.23 -1.43
N GLU A 163 4.34 -0.13 -0.15
CA GLU A 163 3.00 -0.52 0.28
C GLU A 163 1.96 0.44 -0.30
N LEU A 164 0.79 -0.08 -0.71
CA LEU A 164 -0.35 0.77 -1.10
C LEU A 164 -0.79 1.63 0.10
N ASP A 165 -1.18 2.88 -0.13
CA ASP A 165 -1.75 3.72 0.94
C ASP A 165 -3.02 3.09 1.56
N SER A 166 -3.76 2.35 0.73
CA SER A 166 -4.97 1.58 1.05
C SER A 166 -4.69 0.13 1.48
N ASN A 167 -3.43 -0.26 1.72
CA ASN A 167 -3.04 -1.65 1.99
C ASN A 167 -3.90 -2.29 3.09
N VAL A 168 -4.44 -3.48 2.78
CA VAL A 168 -5.44 -4.15 3.61
C VAL A 168 -4.82 -4.99 4.74
N ALA A 169 -3.62 -5.52 4.52
CA ALA A 169 -2.95 -6.42 5.44
C ALA A 169 -1.53 -5.93 5.77
N ILE A 170 -0.97 -6.41 6.87
CA ILE A 170 0.43 -6.23 7.24
C ILE A 170 1.26 -7.05 6.26
N THR A 171 1.73 -6.38 5.22
CA THR A 171 2.66 -6.95 4.25
C THR A 171 4.09 -6.56 4.60
N ASN A 172 5.03 -7.46 4.36
CA ASN A 172 6.46 -7.17 4.45
C ASN A 172 7.10 -7.62 3.15
N GLU A 173 7.52 -6.68 2.31
CA GLU A 173 8.20 -7.01 1.06
C GLU A 173 9.66 -7.43 1.28
N ASN A 174 10.27 -7.06 2.40
CA ASN A 174 11.65 -7.41 2.74
C ASN A 174 11.75 -8.83 3.35
N LEU A 175 10.83 -9.76 3.05
CA LEU A 175 10.89 -11.12 3.58
C LEU A 175 11.91 -11.97 2.81
N SER A 176 13.02 -12.31 3.48
CA SER A 176 13.84 -13.53 3.25
C SER A 176 14.92 -13.60 4.34
N ASN A 177 14.72 -14.44 5.35
CA ASN A 177 15.60 -15.57 5.70
C ASN A 177 14.87 -16.39 6.78
N PRO A 178 14.45 -17.65 6.51
CA PRO A 178 13.74 -18.48 7.48
C PRO A 178 14.58 -18.86 8.71
N ASP A 179 15.90 -18.63 8.66
CA ASP A 179 16.82 -19.09 9.72
C ASP A 179 16.95 -18.13 10.92
N ASN A 180 16.29 -16.96 10.91
CA ASN A 180 16.45 -15.98 11.99
C ASN A 180 15.11 -15.62 12.66
N HIS A 181 14.69 -16.49 13.59
CA HIS A 181 13.53 -16.27 14.44
C HIS A 181 13.81 -15.17 15.50
N GLY A 182 12.83 -14.30 15.75
CA GLY A 182 12.90 -13.27 16.80
C GLY A 182 13.23 -11.86 16.30
N LEU A 183 13.99 -11.10 17.10
CA LEU A 183 14.38 -9.71 16.80
C LEU A 183 15.78 -9.67 16.17
N ASP A 184 15.85 -9.46 14.86
CA ASP A 184 17.12 -9.20 14.18
C ASP A 184 17.44 -7.69 14.17
N THR A 185 18.21 -7.27 15.18
CA THR A 185 18.62 -5.85 15.32
C THR A 185 19.50 -5.35 14.18
N LYS A 186 20.29 -6.23 13.55
CA LYS A 186 21.20 -5.84 12.46
C LYS A 186 20.37 -5.55 11.21
N ARG A 187 19.52 -6.51 10.83
CA ARG A 187 18.60 -6.37 9.70
C ARG A 187 17.65 -5.19 9.90
N SER A 188 17.04 -5.06 11.07
CA SER A 188 16.16 -3.94 11.37
C SER A 188 16.89 -2.60 11.22
N ARG A 189 18.15 -2.50 11.66
CA ARG A 189 18.94 -1.29 11.43
C ARG A 189 19.17 -1.04 9.94
N GLU A 190 19.60 -2.04 9.18
CA GLU A 190 19.89 -1.93 7.74
C GLU A 190 18.65 -1.47 6.96
N GLU A 191 17.51 -2.14 7.18
CA GLU A 191 16.24 -1.80 6.53
C GLU A 191 15.74 -0.40 6.90
N ASN A 192 15.95 0.04 8.15
CA ASN A 192 15.59 1.40 8.59
C ASN A 192 16.62 2.48 8.20
N THR A 193 17.74 2.11 7.59
CA THR A 193 18.80 3.06 7.21
C THR A 193 18.69 3.40 5.72
N SER A 194 17.55 3.98 5.32
CA SER A 194 17.45 4.67 4.03
C SER A 194 17.33 6.18 4.22
N PHE A 195 17.88 6.93 3.26
CA PHE A 195 17.78 8.37 3.18
C PHE A 195 17.72 8.79 1.71
N ALA A 196 16.73 9.57 1.31
CA ALA A 196 16.60 10.04 -0.06
C ALA A 196 16.04 11.46 -0.16
N LEU A 197 16.45 12.14 -1.22
CA LEU A 197 15.78 13.31 -1.73
C LEU A 197 14.74 12.87 -2.75
N ARG A 198 13.48 13.23 -2.52
CA ARG A 198 12.34 12.96 -3.38
C ARG A 198 11.89 14.24 -4.09
N TRP A 199 11.87 14.20 -5.41
CA TRP A 199 11.18 15.17 -6.26
C TRP A 199 9.78 14.63 -6.58
N SER A 200 8.77 15.21 -5.95
CA SER A 200 7.37 14.87 -6.24
C SER A 200 6.81 15.72 -7.36
N GLU A 201 5.92 15.12 -8.15
CA GLU A 201 5.28 15.71 -9.32
C GLU A 201 6.30 16.32 -10.31
N PHE A 202 7.38 15.59 -10.60
CA PHE A 202 8.46 16.13 -11.45
C PHE A 202 7.99 16.45 -12.89
N SER A 203 6.81 15.98 -13.30
CA SER A 203 6.17 16.28 -14.57
C SER A 203 4.71 16.69 -14.41
N GLU A 204 4.44 18.00 -14.34
CA GLU A 204 3.07 18.55 -14.25
C GLU A 204 2.23 18.37 -15.52
N ARG A 205 2.87 18.02 -16.65
CA ARG A 205 2.19 17.84 -17.95
C ARG A 205 1.59 16.46 -18.13
N LEU A 206 2.04 15.50 -17.33
CA LEU A 206 1.59 14.13 -17.40
C LEU A 206 0.41 13.96 -16.42
N PRO A 207 -0.70 13.33 -16.84
CA PRO A 207 -1.86 13.14 -15.98
C PRO A 207 -1.63 11.97 -15.00
N PHE A 208 -0.43 11.88 -14.43
CA PHE A 208 0.08 10.85 -13.54
C PHE A 208 0.77 11.51 -12.36
N GLU A 209 0.61 10.95 -11.17
CA GLU A 209 1.46 11.31 -10.04
C GLU A 209 2.82 10.66 -10.23
N THR A 210 3.89 11.44 -10.02
CA THR A 210 5.24 11.00 -10.37
C THR A 210 6.21 11.39 -9.27
N ASP A 211 6.94 10.43 -8.71
CA ASP A 211 8.02 10.70 -7.75
C ASP A 211 9.34 10.20 -8.33
N LEU A 212 10.40 10.98 -8.13
CA LEU A 212 11.78 10.57 -8.42
C LEU A 212 12.63 10.74 -7.17
N ASP A 213 13.31 9.67 -6.77
CA ASP A 213 14.14 9.63 -5.58
C ASP A 213 15.60 9.39 -5.95
N LEU A 214 16.51 10.09 -5.28
CA LEU A 214 17.93 9.78 -5.25
C LEU A 214 18.36 9.64 -3.80
N GLY A 215 18.90 8.48 -3.43
CA GLY A 215 19.14 8.18 -2.03
C GLY A 215 20.18 7.10 -1.78
N LEU A 216 20.47 6.88 -0.51
CA LEU A 216 21.36 5.86 0.01
C LEU A 216 20.53 4.89 0.86
N ARG A 217 20.68 3.59 0.62
CA ARG A 217 20.02 2.51 1.35
C ARG A 217 21.07 1.65 2.05
N SER A 218 20.72 1.14 3.23
CA SER A 218 21.58 0.26 4.05
C SER A 218 22.97 0.81 4.41
N GLY A 219 23.23 2.10 4.15
CA GLY A 219 24.47 2.80 4.46
C GLY A 219 25.45 2.97 3.30
N ASP A 220 25.35 2.20 2.22
CA ASP A 220 26.32 2.20 1.12
C ASP A 220 25.75 1.86 -0.26
N ASP A 221 24.46 1.53 -0.38
CA ASP A 221 23.79 1.31 -1.67
C ASP A 221 23.14 2.60 -2.17
N LEU A 222 23.85 3.32 -3.05
CA LEU A 222 23.30 4.50 -3.72
C LEU A 222 22.27 4.03 -4.75
N TYR A 223 21.06 4.59 -4.70
CA TYR A 223 19.97 4.22 -5.59
C TYR A 223 19.27 5.42 -6.21
N ALA A 224 18.70 5.18 -7.39
CA ALA A 224 17.69 6.03 -8.00
C ALA A 224 16.37 5.25 -8.08
N ARG A 225 15.26 5.90 -7.76
CA ARG A 225 13.91 5.31 -7.82
C ARG A 225 12.97 6.23 -8.57
N ALA A 226 12.12 5.66 -9.41
CA ALA A 226 11.02 6.33 -10.07
C ALA A 226 9.71 5.63 -9.70
N LYS A 227 8.71 6.42 -9.35
CA LYS A 227 7.35 5.95 -9.08
C LYS A 227 6.38 6.72 -9.97
N VAL A 228 5.46 6.01 -10.60
CA VAL A 228 4.38 6.58 -11.40
C VAL A 228 3.08 5.95 -10.95
N SER A 229 2.09 6.75 -10.58
CA SER A 229 0.77 6.27 -10.17
C SER A 229 -0.36 7.05 -10.81
N LYS A 230 -1.52 6.41 -10.89
CA LYS A 230 -2.75 7.03 -11.35
C LYS A 230 -3.98 6.33 -10.82
N GLN A 231 -4.99 7.13 -10.46
CA GLN A 231 -6.33 6.67 -10.19
C GLN A 231 -7.28 7.07 -11.32
N TRP A 232 -8.12 6.14 -11.74
CA TRP A 232 -9.23 6.37 -12.66
C TRP A 232 -10.54 6.16 -11.91
N THR A 233 -11.44 7.14 -12.02
CA THR A 233 -12.85 6.95 -11.65
C THR A 233 -13.58 6.39 -12.87
N MET A 234 -14.24 5.26 -12.70
CA MET A 234 -14.99 4.54 -13.72
C MET A 234 -16.48 4.64 -13.43
N ASP A 235 -17.30 4.28 -14.42
CA ASP A 235 -18.76 4.21 -14.24
C ASP A 235 -19.14 3.22 -13.13
N ASN A 236 -20.33 3.41 -12.55
CA ASN A 236 -20.89 2.55 -11.50
C ASN A 236 -20.01 2.43 -10.23
N ASP A 237 -19.49 3.57 -9.76
CA ASP A 237 -18.79 3.68 -8.47
C ASP A 237 -17.52 2.80 -8.36
N TYR A 238 -16.87 2.58 -9.51
CA TYR A 238 -15.60 1.87 -9.60
C TYR A 238 -14.42 2.84 -9.60
N PHE A 239 -13.36 2.43 -8.93
CA PHE A 239 -12.07 3.12 -8.89
C PHE A 239 -10.99 2.12 -9.24
N PHE A 240 -10.15 2.47 -10.21
CA PHE A 240 -8.97 1.68 -10.53
C PHE A 240 -7.75 2.52 -10.19
N TYR A 241 -6.80 1.93 -9.46
CA TYR A 241 -5.52 2.52 -9.15
C TYR A 241 -4.43 1.64 -9.73
N ALA A 242 -3.45 2.26 -10.40
CA ALA A 242 -2.25 1.58 -10.85
C ALA A 242 -1.02 2.37 -10.43
N GLU A 243 -0.01 1.67 -9.96
CA GLU A 243 1.27 2.20 -9.55
C GLU A 243 2.40 1.32 -10.06
N GLN A 244 3.42 1.95 -10.63
CA GLN A 244 4.65 1.31 -11.06
C GLN A 244 5.82 1.97 -10.34
N ILE A 245 6.63 1.15 -9.69
CA ILE A 245 7.87 1.53 -9.03
C ILE A 245 9.02 0.82 -9.73
N TYR A 246 10.07 1.57 -10.05
CA TYR A 246 11.35 1.04 -10.49
C TYR A 246 12.46 1.67 -9.66
N ARG A 247 13.36 0.85 -9.12
CA ARG A 247 14.54 1.29 -8.38
C ARG A 247 15.76 0.59 -8.96
N TYR A 248 16.84 1.33 -9.14
CA TYR A 248 18.15 0.80 -9.46
C TYR A 248 19.14 1.21 -8.37
N GLY A 249 19.67 0.24 -7.63
CA GLY A 249 20.77 0.40 -6.68
C GLY A 249 22.09 -0.01 -7.30
N ILE A 250 23.21 0.57 -6.84
CA ILE A 250 24.54 0.17 -7.30
C ILE A 250 24.90 -1.23 -6.80
N GLN A 251 24.40 -1.61 -5.62
CA GLN A 251 24.59 -2.95 -5.05
C GLN A 251 23.37 -3.84 -5.28
N SER A 252 22.16 -3.32 -5.00
CA SER A 252 20.93 -4.12 -5.11
C SER A 252 20.42 -4.32 -6.54
N GLU A 253 21.10 -3.71 -7.51
CA GLU A 253 20.74 -3.71 -8.94
C GLU A 253 19.25 -3.36 -9.16
N ASN A 254 18.51 -4.17 -9.93
CA ASN A 254 17.16 -3.84 -10.37
C ASN A 254 16.11 -4.29 -9.35
N TYR A 255 15.17 -3.38 -9.07
CA TYR A 255 13.92 -3.66 -8.36
C TYR A 255 12.76 -3.04 -9.13
N LEU A 256 11.71 -3.83 -9.36
CA LEU A 256 10.51 -3.42 -10.08
C LEU A 256 9.28 -3.92 -9.33
N ARG A 257 8.34 -3.03 -9.03
CA ARG A 257 7.07 -3.38 -8.41
C ARG A 257 5.89 -2.74 -9.11
N THR A 258 4.88 -3.54 -9.41
CA THR A 258 3.61 -3.09 -9.97
C THR A 258 2.53 -3.33 -8.94
N ASN A 259 1.75 -2.31 -8.59
CA ASN A 259 0.60 -2.42 -7.71
C ASN A 259 -0.65 -2.01 -8.49
N LEU A 260 -1.69 -2.85 -8.47
CA LEU A 260 -2.97 -2.60 -9.12
C LEU A 260 -4.07 -2.76 -8.07
N GLU A 261 -5.02 -1.84 -8.01
CA GLU A 261 -6.18 -1.95 -7.14
C GLU A 261 -7.46 -1.63 -7.91
N LEU A 262 -8.45 -2.52 -7.81
CA LEU A 262 -9.80 -2.28 -8.33
C LEU A 262 -10.79 -2.29 -7.18
N THR A 263 -11.39 -1.13 -6.92
CA THR A 263 -12.31 -0.90 -5.80
C THR A 263 -13.69 -0.54 -6.32
N HIS A 264 -14.73 -1.18 -5.78
CA HIS A 264 -16.11 -0.75 -5.92
C HIS A 264 -16.59 -0.20 -4.58
N ALA A 265 -16.76 1.12 -4.50
CA ALA A 265 -17.06 1.82 -3.25
C ALA A 265 -18.20 2.81 -3.43
N ARG A 266 -19.25 2.67 -2.62
CA ARG A 266 -20.39 3.59 -2.57
C ARG A 266 -20.38 4.36 -1.25
N PRO A 267 -20.87 5.61 -1.22
CA PRO A 267 -20.92 6.39 0.01
C PRO A 267 -21.65 5.65 1.14
N ASN A 268 -21.07 5.67 2.34
CA ASN A 268 -21.61 5.07 3.56
C ASN A 268 -21.87 3.56 3.48
N GLN A 269 -21.17 2.84 2.60
CA GLN A 269 -21.29 1.40 2.46
C GLN A 269 -19.92 0.73 2.49
N ALA A 270 -19.91 -0.54 2.91
CA ALA A 270 -18.74 -1.38 2.81
C ALA A 270 -18.34 -1.54 1.34
N PHE A 271 -17.05 -1.43 1.05
CA PHE A 271 -16.54 -1.55 -0.31
C PHE A 271 -15.95 -2.93 -0.57
N LEU A 272 -15.92 -3.31 -1.85
CA LEU A 272 -15.19 -4.48 -2.34
C LEU A 272 -13.93 -3.99 -3.03
N SER A 273 -12.77 -4.58 -2.72
CA SER A 273 -11.52 -4.27 -3.41
C SER A 273 -10.74 -5.53 -3.76
N ASN A 274 -10.01 -5.45 -4.87
CA ASN A 274 -8.96 -6.39 -5.22
C ASN A 274 -7.63 -5.65 -5.34
N GLN A 275 -6.66 -5.99 -4.49
CA GLN A 275 -5.30 -5.46 -4.51
C GLN A 275 -4.36 -6.53 -5.05
N PHE A 276 -3.69 -6.25 -6.17
CA PHE A 276 -2.71 -7.13 -6.78
C PHE A 276 -1.34 -6.44 -6.78
N SER A 277 -0.30 -7.15 -6.37
CA SER A 277 1.07 -6.68 -6.47
C SER A 277 1.97 -7.71 -7.16
N LEU A 278 2.91 -7.20 -7.94
CA LEU A 278 3.90 -7.97 -8.69
C LEU A 278 5.28 -7.38 -8.43
N THR A 279 6.21 -8.19 -7.94
CA THR A 279 7.55 -7.74 -7.53
C THR A 279 8.64 -8.57 -8.21
N TYR A 280 9.62 -7.86 -8.77
CA TYR A 280 10.87 -8.39 -9.29
C TYR A 280 12.02 -7.69 -8.56
N ALA A 281 13.03 -8.44 -8.14
CA ALA A 281 14.25 -7.90 -7.55
C ALA A 281 15.43 -8.84 -7.85
N ASP A 282 16.59 -8.29 -8.23
CA ASP A 282 17.77 -9.12 -8.57
C ASP A 282 18.35 -9.86 -7.35
N GLU A 283 18.24 -9.30 -6.14
CA GLU A 283 18.71 -9.93 -4.90
C GLU A 283 17.79 -11.03 -4.36
N GLN A 284 16.66 -11.34 -5.02
CA GLN A 284 15.68 -12.30 -4.51
C GLN A 284 15.87 -13.71 -5.13
N ASP A 285 15.53 -14.76 -4.37
CA ASP A 285 15.70 -16.15 -4.83
C ASP A 285 14.77 -16.52 -6.02
N ASP A 286 13.56 -15.95 -6.06
CA ASP A 286 12.56 -16.21 -7.09
C ASP A 286 12.66 -15.17 -8.22
N ASP A 287 12.47 -15.54 -9.50
CA ASP A 287 12.52 -14.53 -10.57
C ASP A 287 11.48 -13.41 -10.36
N LEU A 288 10.30 -13.75 -9.86
CA LEU A 288 9.21 -12.80 -9.61
C LEU A 288 8.24 -13.33 -8.56
N LYS A 289 7.70 -12.43 -7.73
CA LYS A 289 6.67 -12.73 -6.72
C LYS A 289 5.38 -11.98 -7.04
N TRP A 290 4.25 -12.60 -6.78
CA TRP A 290 2.94 -11.98 -6.97
C TRP A 290 2.03 -12.25 -5.78
N ASP A 291 1.22 -11.25 -5.43
CA ASP A 291 0.28 -11.31 -4.31
C ASP A 291 -1.06 -10.72 -4.75
N ASN A 292 -2.15 -11.28 -4.23
CA ASN A 292 -3.49 -10.80 -4.48
C ASN A 292 -4.34 -10.90 -3.21
N TYR A 293 -5.02 -9.80 -2.89
CA TYR A 293 -6.00 -9.71 -1.83
C TYR A 293 -7.35 -9.34 -2.43
N LEU A 294 -8.34 -10.23 -2.36
CA LEU A 294 -9.73 -9.94 -2.67
C LEU A 294 -10.52 -9.83 -1.37
N PHE A 295 -11.12 -8.69 -1.08
CA PHE A 295 -11.72 -8.45 0.22
C PHE A 295 -12.87 -7.46 0.22
N ARG A 296 -13.71 -7.58 1.24
CA ARG A 296 -14.71 -6.57 1.60
C ARG A 296 -14.22 -5.85 2.86
N GLN A 297 -14.32 -4.53 2.85
CA GLN A 297 -13.89 -3.67 3.96
C GLN A 297 -15.06 -2.84 4.51
N HIS A 298 -15.12 -2.77 5.84
CA HIS A 298 -16.09 -2.02 6.62
C HIS A 298 -15.36 -0.98 7.49
N GLN A 299 -16.00 0.18 7.69
CA GLN A 299 -15.65 1.21 8.66
C GLN A 299 -16.80 1.36 9.65
N PHE A 300 -16.63 0.85 10.87
CA PHE A 300 -17.68 0.93 11.90
C PHE A 300 -17.61 2.20 12.74
N PHE A 301 -16.52 2.96 12.64
CA PHE A 301 -16.27 4.24 13.32
C PHE A 301 -15.08 4.94 12.66
N LYS A 302 -14.81 6.20 13.01
CA LYS A 302 -13.73 7.00 12.43
C LYS A 302 -12.38 6.27 12.49
N ASP A 303 -11.68 6.23 11.36
CA ASP A 303 -10.33 5.64 11.19
C ASP A 303 -10.23 4.12 11.49
N ASN A 304 -11.38 3.43 11.59
CA ASN A 304 -11.45 1.97 11.66
C ASN A 304 -11.50 1.33 10.28
N ARG A 305 -10.82 0.19 10.15
CA ARG A 305 -10.90 -0.68 8.99
C ARG A 305 -11.05 -2.12 9.47
N PHE A 306 -12.15 -2.75 9.11
CA PHE A 306 -12.36 -4.17 9.27
C PHE A 306 -12.49 -4.82 7.90
N SER A 307 -11.56 -5.70 7.55
CA SER A 307 -11.49 -6.33 6.25
C SER A 307 -11.44 -7.84 6.39
N TYR A 308 -12.14 -8.53 5.51
CA TYR A 308 -12.06 -9.99 5.41
C TYR A 308 -12.11 -10.39 3.94
N GLY A 309 -11.43 -11.47 3.61
CA GLY A 309 -11.28 -11.86 2.23
C GLY A 309 -10.43 -13.09 2.03
N ILE A 310 -10.02 -13.29 0.78
CA ILE A 310 -9.12 -14.34 0.36
C ILE A 310 -7.81 -13.70 -0.09
N TYR A 311 -6.72 -14.26 0.40
CA TYR A 311 -5.39 -14.02 -0.11
C TYR A 311 -5.00 -15.16 -1.06
N SER A 312 -4.30 -14.81 -2.13
CA SER A 312 -3.58 -15.76 -2.98
C SER A 312 -2.28 -15.13 -3.44
N GLY A 313 -1.17 -15.85 -3.31
CA GLY A 313 0.13 -15.39 -3.73
C GLY A 313 1.01 -16.53 -4.20
N GLY A 314 2.07 -16.19 -4.90
CA GLY A 314 2.92 -17.15 -5.56
C GLY A 314 4.16 -16.51 -6.15
N TYR A 315 4.84 -17.29 -6.97
CA TYR A 315 6.11 -16.88 -7.57
C TYR A 315 6.26 -17.48 -8.96
N LEU A 316 7.12 -16.85 -9.75
CA LEU A 316 7.64 -17.36 -11.00
C LEU A 316 9.10 -17.75 -10.75
N ASN A 317 9.45 -18.99 -11.08
CA ASN A 317 10.83 -19.47 -11.02
C ASN A 317 11.08 -20.36 -12.25
N ASP A 318 12.14 -20.09 -13.01
CA ASP A 318 12.50 -20.84 -14.22
C ASP A 318 11.37 -20.91 -15.28
N ASN A 319 10.59 -19.82 -15.41
CA ASN A 319 9.39 -19.70 -16.26
C ASN A 319 8.17 -20.54 -15.82
N ASP A 320 8.17 -21.11 -14.62
CA ASP A 320 7.03 -21.83 -14.06
C ASP A 320 6.27 -20.93 -13.07
N LEU A 321 5.07 -20.47 -13.46
CA LEU A 321 4.22 -19.64 -12.61
C LEU A 321 3.46 -20.52 -11.63
N ARG A 322 3.77 -20.39 -10.34
CA ARG A 322 3.17 -21.19 -9.29
C ARG A 322 2.32 -20.35 -8.35
N LEU A 323 1.14 -20.89 -8.02
CA LEU A 323 0.41 -20.50 -6.82
C LEU A 323 1.09 -21.18 -5.63
N ASN A 324 1.52 -20.40 -4.63
CA ASN A 324 2.21 -20.94 -3.47
C ASN A 324 1.35 -20.94 -2.20
N ARG A 325 0.72 -19.81 -1.90
CA ARG A 325 -0.02 -19.59 -0.66
C ARG A 325 -1.40 -19.06 -0.98
N TRP A 326 -2.43 -19.58 -0.34
CA TRP A 326 -3.78 -19.03 -0.42
C TRP A 326 -4.58 -19.38 0.82
N GLY A 327 -5.64 -18.61 1.06
CA GLY A 327 -6.58 -18.88 2.14
C GLY A 327 -7.31 -17.64 2.63
N PRO A 328 -8.26 -17.81 3.56
CA PRO A 328 -8.95 -16.69 4.15
C PRO A 328 -8.05 -15.89 5.08
N TYR A 329 -8.33 -14.59 5.17
CA TYR A 329 -7.72 -13.70 6.13
C TYR A 329 -8.74 -12.68 6.65
N LEU A 330 -8.40 -12.10 7.79
CA LEU A 330 -9.13 -11.04 8.46
C LEU A 330 -8.11 -10.02 8.96
N SER A 331 -8.41 -8.74 8.78
CA SER A 331 -7.61 -7.60 9.21
C SER A 331 -8.50 -6.61 9.97
N TRP A 332 -8.03 -6.17 11.13
CA TRP A 332 -8.71 -5.17 11.95
C TRP A 332 -7.72 -4.08 12.35
N ARG A 333 -7.92 -2.85 11.86
CA ARG A 333 -7.14 -1.67 12.23
C ARG A 333 -8.03 -0.60 12.86
N GLN A 334 -7.56 0.02 13.93
CA GLN A 334 -8.25 1.15 14.56
C GLN A 334 -7.29 2.05 15.36
N PRO A 335 -7.68 3.32 15.62
CA PRO A 335 -7.04 4.09 16.67
C PRO A 335 -7.27 3.40 18.03
N PHE A 336 -6.27 3.40 18.90
CA PHE A 336 -6.31 2.77 20.20
C PHE A 336 -5.84 3.75 21.27
N LEU A 337 -6.72 4.07 22.23
CA LEU A 337 -6.51 5.04 23.32
C LEU A 337 -6.27 6.50 22.90
N ARG A 338 -5.68 6.75 21.71
CA ARG A 338 -5.34 8.07 21.17
C ARG A 338 -5.52 8.10 19.66
N GLU A 339 -5.81 9.28 19.12
CA GLU A 339 -5.95 9.50 17.66
C GLU A 339 -4.63 9.28 16.90
N TRP A 340 -3.48 9.49 17.54
CA TRP A 340 -2.15 9.30 16.94
C TRP A 340 -1.59 7.88 17.09
N PHE A 341 -2.28 6.96 17.77
CA PHE A 341 -1.81 5.60 18.02
C PHE A 341 -2.77 4.56 17.46
N PHE A 342 -2.29 3.71 16.57
CA PHE A 342 -3.07 2.69 15.88
C PHE A 342 -2.61 1.28 16.26
N VAL A 343 -3.58 0.39 16.34
CA VAL A 343 -3.37 -1.05 16.44
C VAL A 343 -4.01 -1.70 15.23
N GLN A 344 -3.25 -2.53 14.53
CA GLN A 344 -3.76 -3.43 13.51
C GLN A 344 -3.48 -4.88 13.91
N THR A 345 -4.47 -5.75 13.74
CA THR A 345 -4.37 -7.18 13.99
C THR A 345 -4.87 -7.92 12.77
N ASP A 346 -4.02 -8.79 12.24
CA ASP A 346 -4.36 -9.64 11.11
C ASP A 346 -4.29 -11.10 11.56
N VAL A 347 -5.27 -11.89 11.13
CA VAL A 347 -5.27 -13.34 11.31
C VAL A 347 -5.56 -13.99 9.97
N ASN A 348 -4.90 -15.11 9.71
CA ASN A 348 -5.02 -15.80 8.43
C ASN A 348 -4.95 -17.32 8.63
N TYR A 349 -5.46 -18.05 7.65
CA TYR A 349 -5.36 -19.50 7.59
C TYR A 349 -4.85 -19.89 6.20
N LEU A 350 -3.53 -19.91 6.03
CA LEU A 350 -2.86 -20.03 4.74
C LEU A 350 -2.11 -21.35 4.65
N ASN A 351 -1.96 -21.89 3.44
CA ASN A 351 -1.00 -22.95 3.14
C ASN A 351 0.33 -22.39 2.63
N ASP A 352 1.31 -23.28 2.45
CA ASP A 352 2.55 -23.01 1.71
C ASP A 352 2.95 -24.25 0.91
N HIS A 353 2.80 -24.22 -0.41
CA HIS A 353 3.08 -25.38 -1.25
C HIS A 353 4.59 -25.64 -1.42
N ARG A 354 5.41 -24.59 -1.47
CA ARG A 354 6.87 -24.66 -1.61
C ARG A 354 7.48 -25.42 -0.45
N ASP A 355 7.00 -25.15 0.75
CA ASP A 355 7.47 -25.80 1.98
C ASP A 355 6.63 -27.02 2.39
N ASN A 356 5.72 -27.48 1.54
CA ASN A 356 4.83 -28.62 1.77
C ASN A 356 4.00 -28.50 3.08
N ARG A 357 3.51 -27.28 3.36
CA ARG A 357 2.72 -26.94 4.55
C ARG A 357 1.24 -26.87 4.18
N SER A 358 0.46 -27.79 4.74
CA SER A 358 -1.01 -27.70 4.75
C SER A 358 -1.47 -26.44 5.48
N HIS A 359 -2.68 -25.96 5.20
CA HIS A 359 -3.21 -24.74 5.83
C HIS A 359 -3.01 -24.68 7.35
N TYR A 360 -2.46 -23.56 7.82
CA TYR A 360 -2.10 -23.32 9.20
C TYR A 360 -2.47 -21.89 9.62
N PRO A 361 -2.76 -21.64 10.90
CA PRO A 361 -3.05 -20.29 11.37
C PRO A 361 -1.78 -19.44 11.42
N GLY A 362 -1.92 -18.19 10.98
CA GLY A 362 -0.94 -17.12 11.20
C GLY A 362 -1.62 -15.91 11.82
N ALA A 363 -0.86 -15.13 12.59
CA ALA A 363 -1.35 -13.91 13.22
C ALA A 363 -0.26 -12.84 13.19
N SER A 364 -0.65 -11.59 13.01
CA SER A 364 0.26 -10.45 13.15
C SER A 364 -0.41 -9.28 13.85
N VAL A 365 0.40 -8.50 14.56
CA VAL A 365 -0.01 -7.30 15.29
C VAL A 365 0.95 -6.18 14.96
N ARG A 366 0.42 -5.09 14.39
CA ARG A 366 1.13 -3.84 14.12
C ARG A 366 0.71 -2.79 15.13
N LEU A 367 1.69 -2.25 15.84
CA LEU A 367 1.52 -1.03 16.65
C LEU A 367 2.12 0.13 15.87
N GLU A 368 1.36 1.19 15.65
CA GLU A 368 1.76 2.32 14.81
C GLU A 368 1.51 3.64 15.53
N ALA A 369 2.57 4.43 15.71
CA ALA A 369 2.49 5.76 16.30
C ALA A 369 2.83 6.83 15.24
N LEU A 370 2.00 7.87 15.19
CA LEU A 370 2.13 9.01 14.28
C LEU A 370 2.57 10.25 15.07
N PHE A 371 3.57 10.96 14.54
CA PHE A 371 4.12 12.17 15.13
C PHE A 371 4.08 13.32 14.14
#